data_AF-A0A6V6ZIK9-F1
#
_entry.id   AF-A0A6V6ZIK9-F1
#
_cell.length_a   1.000
_cell.length_b   1.000
_cell.length_c   1.000
_cell.angle_alpha   90.00
_cell.angle_beta   90.00
_cell.angle_gamma   90.00
#
_symmetry.space_group_name_H-M   'P 1'
#
loop_
_entity.id
_entity.type
_entity.pdbx_description
1 polymer ?
#
loop_
_entity_poly.entity_id
_entity_poly.type
_entity_poly.pdbx_seq_one_letter_code
_entity_poly.pdbx_strand_id
1 'polypeptide(L)'
;MRFLSLCAAALIITLFFGQEAQAGRAGGVWGTSEQMTLITPTDIEDNTGQKLSLCHLTKKTHIMFAGVWRSSIGYVMAPNECDSDSYYNMPADRLELGKALGDFPSDLPAQPKMSRADMVSGFWGLGAIAVLLILAGAKKAGQSKRTKERYAEMGTANPAALQAMDAMCHAAKADGSLDAAEIKMMANIAKQMTGETFDESRIRRIYNMAEAKPTDAQFAAFGRGLTADQKRMIMQATLMIVGADGDLDKAETVFIQKLAKGLSISVDEVKAMFQNMAAQPA
;
A
#
# COMPACT_ATOMS: atom_id res chain seq x y z
N MET A 1 -33.99 61.98 27.01
CA MET A 1 -34.65 60.69 26.67
C MET A 1 -34.11 60.00 25.40
N ARG A 2 -33.48 60.70 24.43
CA ARG A 2 -32.88 60.06 23.25
C ARG A 2 -31.53 59.34 23.49
N PHE A 3 -30.81 59.68 24.56
CA PHE A 3 -29.53 59.03 24.91
C PHE A 3 -29.70 57.67 25.60
N LEU A 4 -30.78 57.46 26.38
CA LEU A 4 -31.07 56.16 26.99
C LEU A 4 -31.50 55.09 25.96
N SER A 5 -32.11 55.49 24.85
CA SER A 5 -32.49 54.56 23.77
C SER A 5 -31.32 54.09 22.92
N LEU A 6 -30.24 54.87 22.82
CA LEU A 6 -29.02 54.46 22.09
C LEU A 6 -28.15 53.48 22.89
N CYS A 7 -28.10 53.62 24.22
CA CYS A 7 -27.41 52.66 25.08
C CYS A 7 -28.13 51.30 25.17
N ALA A 8 -29.46 51.26 25.02
CA ALA A 8 -30.23 50.01 25.03
C ALA A 8 -30.03 49.17 23.75
N ALA A 9 -29.72 49.78 22.61
CA ALA A 9 -29.46 49.06 21.36
C ALA A 9 -28.06 48.40 21.34
N ALA A 10 -27.06 49.03 21.94
CA ALA A 10 -25.71 48.45 22.08
C ALA A 10 -25.67 47.27 23.07
N LEU A 11 -26.55 47.25 24.07
CA LEU A 11 -26.59 46.21 25.11
C LEU A 11 -27.35 44.94 24.69
N ILE A 12 -28.22 45.03 23.67
CA ILE A 12 -28.92 43.86 23.13
C ILE A 12 -28.00 43.06 22.20
N ILE A 13 -27.06 43.71 21.52
CA ILE A 13 -26.13 43.04 20.62
C ILE A 13 -25.08 42.22 21.40
N THR A 14 -24.64 42.67 22.59
CA THR A 14 -23.66 41.93 23.42
C THR A 14 -24.22 40.68 24.10
N LEU A 15 -25.54 40.61 24.35
CA LEU A 15 -26.18 39.45 24.99
C LEU A 15 -26.40 38.25 24.04
N PHE A 16 -26.13 38.41 22.73
CA PHE A 16 -26.27 37.32 21.75
C PHE A 16 -24.94 36.85 21.11
N PHE A 17 -23.77 37.23 21.66
CA PHE A 17 -22.45 36.72 21.24
C PHE A 17 -21.93 35.51 22.04
N GLY A 18 -22.76 34.93 22.92
CA GLY A 18 -22.32 33.96 23.93
C GLY A 18 -22.19 32.49 23.51
N GLN A 19 -21.71 32.16 22.30
CA GLN A 19 -21.24 30.80 22.01
C GLN A 19 -19.97 30.83 21.17
N GLU A 20 -18.82 30.89 21.85
CA GLU A 20 -17.55 30.53 21.26
C GLU A 20 -17.53 29.01 21.05
N ALA A 21 -17.41 28.58 19.80
CA ALA A 21 -17.21 27.18 19.47
C ALA A 21 -15.73 26.94 19.16
N GLN A 22 -15.23 25.74 19.48
CA GLN A 22 -13.85 25.35 19.23
C GLN A 22 -13.72 24.45 18.00
N ALA A 23 -12.79 24.79 17.10
CA ALA A 23 -12.43 23.97 15.95
C ALA A 23 -11.69 22.70 16.42
N GLY A 24 -12.37 21.55 16.35
CA GLY A 24 -11.80 20.28 16.78
C GLY A 24 -10.87 19.66 15.72
N ARG A 25 -9.61 19.39 16.09
CA ARG A 25 -8.71 18.49 15.33
C ARG A 25 -8.79 17.08 15.93
N ALA A 26 -9.70 16.24 15.44
CA ALA A 26 -9.75 14.85 15.90
C ALA A 26 -8.51 14.09 15.40
N GLY A 27 -7.57 13.80 16.31
CA GLY A 27 -6.48 12.87 16.07
C GLY A 27 -6.98 11.42 16.05
N GLY A 28 -6.54 10.62 15.10
CA GLY A 28 -6.92 9.20 15.01
C GLY A 28 -6.95 8.66 13.58
N VAL A 29 -7.02 7.33 13.48
CA VAL A 29 -7.17 6.60 12.20
C VAL A 29 -8.46 6.98 11.48
N TRP A 30 -9.48 7.41 12.21
CA TRP A 30 -10.75 7.93 11.69
C TRP A 30 -11.08 9.20 12.46
N GLY A 31 -11.56 10.22 11.77
CA GLY A 31 -11.94 11.46 12.44
C GLY A 31 -12.50 12.51 11.52
N THR A 32 -12.88 13.63 12.13
CA THR A 32 -13.27 14.85 11.43
C THR A 32 -12.44 16.01 11.96
N SER A 33 -11.95 16.86 11.06
CA SER A 33 -11.26 18.10 11.39
C SER A 33 -12.05 19.27 10.81
N GLU A 34 -12.25 20.30 11.62
CA GLU A 34 -12.80 21.56 11.15
C GLU A 34 -11.66 22.45 10.62
N GLN A 35 -11.93 23.16 9.53
CA GLN A 35 -11.00 24.10 8.92
C GLN A 35 -11.74 25.36 8.50
N MET A 36 -11.18 26.51 8.87
CA MET A 36 -11.65 27.82 8.46
C MET A 36 -10.82 28.34 7.29
N THR A 37 -11.45 29.10 6.41
CA THR A 37 -10.79 29.74 5.26
C THR A 37 -11.24 31.19 5.19
N LEU A 38 -10.27 32.11 5.16
CA LEU A 38 -10.53 33.55 5.10
C LEU A 38 -11.29 33.92 3.83
N ILE A 39 -12.38 34.67 4.00
CA ILE A 39 -13.15 35.24 2.91
C ILE A 39 -12.86 36.74 2.81
N THR A 40 -13.04 37.47 3.92
CA THR A 40 -12.73 38.89 4.00
C THR A 40 -12.35 39.29 5.43
N PRO A 41 -11.35 40.17 5.62
CA PRO A 41 -11.17 40.87 6.89
C PRO A 41 -12.34 41.80 7.17
N THR A 42 -12.59 42.10 8.45
CA THR A 42 -13.65 43.02 8.88
C THR A 42 -13.10 43.99 9.94
N ASP A 43 -13.81 45.10 10.16
CA ASP A 43 -13.48 46.05 11.24
C ASP A 43 -14.29 45.78 12.53
N ILE A 44 -14.98 44.64 12.60
CA ILE A 44 -15.74 44.22 13.79
C ILE A 44 -14.75 43.70 14.84
N GLU A 45 -14.83 44.24 16.06
CA GLU A 45 -14.00 43.82 17.18
C GLU A 45 -14.79 42.94 18.16
N ASP A 46 -14.10 42.00 18.80
CA ASP A 46 -14.65 41.19 19.88
C ASP A 46 -14.64 41.94 21.24
N ASN A 47 -15.10 41.26 22.29
CA ASN A 47 -15.14 41.84 23.65
C ASN A 47 -13.75 42.13 24.25
N THR A 48 -12.68 41.69 23.59
CA THR A 48 -11.28 41.90 23.98
C THR A 48 -10.60 42.96 23.11
N GLY A 49 -11.32 43.53 22.13
CA GLY A 49 -10.79 44.52 21.17
C GLY A 49 -10.02 43.88 20.01
N GLN A 50 -10.14 42.57 19.77
CA GLN A 50 -9.51 41.91 18.63
C GLN A 50 -10.40 41.97 17.41
N LYS A 51 -9.81 42.34 16.25
CA LYS A 51 -10.52 42.34 14.97
C LYS A 51 -10.87 40.92 14.53
N LEU A 52 -12.13 40.74 14.14
CA LEU A 52 -12.66 39.51 13.61
C LEU A 52 -12.59 39.52 12.07
N SER A 53 -12.44 38.34 11.50
CA SER A 53 -12.50 38.13 10.06
C SER A 53 -13.67 37.20 9.70
N LEU A 54 -14.27 37.41 8.53
CA LEU A 54 -15.30 36.52 8.01
C LEU A 54 -14.65 35.31 7.37
N CYS A 55 -15.00 34.13 7.87
CA CYS A 55 -14.41 32.86 7.51
C CYS A 55 -15.48 31.90 6.97
N HIS A 56 -15.07 31.02 6.06
CA HIS A 56 -15.85 29.86 5.67
C HIS A 56 -15.43 28.65 6.49
N LEU A 57 -16.36 28.12 7.29
CA LEU A 57 -16.14 26.91 8.08
C LEU A 57 -16.47 25.66 7.25
N THR A 58 -15.49 24.78 7.16
CA THR A 58 -15.62 23.48 6.49
C THR A 58 -15.27 22.34 7.41
N LYS A 59 -15.98 21.23 7.27
CA LYS A 59 -15.68 19.98 7.95
C LYS A 59 -15.02 19.03 6.98
N LYS A 60 -13.84 18.54 7.32
CA LYS A 60 -13.11 17.51 6.58
C LYS A 60 -13.22 16.20 7.34
N THR A 61 -13.68 15.15 6.68
CA THR A 61 -13.67 13.78 7.21
C THR A 61 -12.45 13.05 6.65
N HIS A 62 -11.69 12.38 7.51
CA HIS A 62 -10.51 11.63 7.12
C HIS A 62 -10.54 10.17 7.59
N ILE A 63 -9.91 9.31 6.78
CA ILE A 63 -9.61 7.92 7.09
C ILE A 63 -8.12 7.72 6.84
N MET A 64 -7.39 7.18 7.81
CA MET A 64 -5.93 6.99 7.77
C MET A 64 -5.20 8.25 7.28
N PHE A 65 -5.55 9.41 7.84
CA PHE A 65 -5.01 10.73 7.46
C PHE A 65 -5.34 11.22 6.03
N ALA A 66 -5.99 10.41 5.19
CA ALA A 66 -6.46 10.82 3.87
C ALA A 66 -7.86 11.44 3.97
N GLY A 67 -8.05 12.63 3.36
CA GLY A 67 -9.36 13.25 3.27
C GLY A 67 -10.28 12.45 2.35
N VAL A 68 -11.48 12.12 2.83
CA VAL A 68 -12.48 11.32 2.10
C VAL A 68 -13.76 12.11 1.83
N TRP A 69 -14.00 13.19 2.58
CA TRP A 69 -15.15 14.04 2.34
C TRP A 69 -14.89 15.43 2.91
N ARG A 70 -15.45 16.45 2.28
CA ARG A 70 -15.49 17.82 2.80
C ARG A 70 -16.90 18.35 2.70
N SER A 71 -17.46 18.85 3.80
CA SER A 71 -18.78 19.50 3.83
C SER A 71 -18.67 20.95 4.30
N SER A 72 -19.52 21.79 3.73
CA SER A 72 -19.60 23.22 4.02
C SER A 72 -20.53 23.37 5.22
N ILE A 73 -20.04 23.93 6.33
CA ILE A 73 -20.90 24.15 7.51
C ILE A 73 -21.61 25.50 7.37
N GLY A 74 -20.86 26.56 7.12
CA GLY A 74 -21.42 27.92 7.04
C GLY A 74 -20.35 29.01 7.20
N TYR A 75 -20.81 30.24 7.40
CA TYR A 75 -19.94 31.36 7.72
C TYR A 75 -19.73 31.47 9.22
N VAL A 76 -18.53 31.85 9.62
CA VAL A 76 -18.17 32.11 11.02
C VAL A 76 -17.28 33.34 11.08
N MET A 77 -17.22 33.99 12.24
CA MET A 77 -16.26 35.03 12.52
C MET A 77 -15.18 34.49 13.44
N ALA A 78 -13.93 34.72 13.10
CA ALA A 78 -12.81 34.25 13.90
C ALA A 78 -11.71 35.33 13.97
N PRO A 79 -10.96 35.41 15.08
CA PRO A 79 -9.79 36.27 15.18
C PRO A 79 -8.64 35.75 14.30
N ASN A 80 -7.56 36.54 14.20
CA ASN A 80 -6.32 36.15 13.51
C ASN A 80 -6.53 35.61 12.08
N GLU A 81 -7.34 36.30 11.27
CA GLU A 81 -7.54 35.94 9.86
C GLU A 81 -7.99 34.46 9.66
N CYS A 82 -8.81 33.95 10.57
CA CYS A 82 -9.31 32.57 10.56
C CYS A 82 -8.29 31.49 10.92
N ASP A 83 -7.11 31.87 11.44
CA ASP A 83 -6.12 30.98 12.03
C ASP A 83 -6.26 30.94 13.55
N SER A 84 -7.43 30.51 14.00
CA SER A 84 -7.73 30.31 15.42
C SER A 84 -8.44 28.98 15.63
N ASP A 85 -8.43 28.49 16.87
CA ASP A 85 -9.25 27.34 17.24
C ASP A 85 -10.61 27.79 17.80
N SER A 86 -10.90 29.09 17.92
CA SER A 86 -12.19 29.61 18.38
C SER A 86 -12.90 30.43 17.32
N TYR A 87 -14.23 30.30 17.25
CA TYR A 87 -15.05 31.06 16.31
C TYR A 87 -16.45 31.37 16.84
N TYR A 88 -17.04 32.41 16.27
CA TYR A 88 -18.42 32.83 16.50
C TYR A 88 -19.27 32.43 15.29
N ASN A 89 -20.36 31.72 15.52
CA ASN A 89 -21.26 31.29 14.45
C ASN A 89 -21.98 32.50 13.82
N MET A 90 -22.03 32.56 12.49
CA MET A 90 -22.70 33.63 11.75
C MET A 90 -23.97 33.09 11.07
N PRO A 91 -25.14 33.20 11.74
CA PRO A 91 -26.41 32.82 11.13
C PRO A 91 -26.79 33.77 9.98
N ALA A 92 -27.65 33.29 9.08
CA ALA A 92 -27.95 33.99 7.82
C ALA A 92 -28.61 35.37 8.02
N ASP A 93 -29.41 35.55 9.07
CA ASP A 93 -30.03 36.81 9.45
C ASP A 93 -29.00 37.90 9.77
N ARG A 94 -27.92 37.54 10.49
CA ARG A 94 -26.83 38.46 10.80
C ARG A 94 -25.93 38.77 9.61
N LEU A 95 -25.75 37.80 8.72
CA LEU A 95 -25.02 38.01 7.47
C LEU A 95 -25.73 39.05 6.59
N GLU A 96 -27.06 38.97 6.47
CA GLU A 96 -27.85 39.95 5.71
C GLU A 96 -27.82 41.34 6.36
N LEU A 97 -27.84 41.42 7.69
CA LEU A 97 -27.68 42.70 8.40
C LEU A 97 -26.31 43.34 8.13
N GLY A 98 -25.22 42.57 8.20
CA GLY A 98 -23.88 43.10 7.92
C GLY A 98 -23.69 43.52 6.46
N LYS A 99 -24.35 42.84 5.50
CA LYS A 99 -24.41 43.32 4.11
C LYS A 99 -25.15 44.64 3.98
N ALA A 100 -26.27 44.81 4.69
CA ALA A 100 -27.06 46.04 4.66
C ALA A 100 -26.31 47.22 5.29
N LEU A 101 -25.45 46.96 6.27
CA LEU A 101 -24.60 47.96 6.93
C LEU A 101 -23.32 48.27 6.15
N GLY A 102 -22.97 47.47 5.14
CA GLY A 102 -21.77 47.64 4.33
C GLY A 102 -20.51 47.00 4.94
N ASP A 103 -20.66 46.24 6.03
CA ASP A 103 -19.56 45.53 6.70
C ASP A 103 -19.11 44.28 5.93
N PHE A 104 -19.98 43.75 5.07
CA PHE A 104 -19.70 42.58 4.22
C PHE A 104 -19.97 42.87 2.74
N PRO A 105 -19.22 42.25 1.82
CA PRO A 105 -19.51 42.29 0.39
C PRO A 105 -20.96 41.91 0.05
N SER A 106 -21.63 42.74 -0.74
CA SER A 106 -23.05 42.55 -1.11
C SER A 106 -23.29 41.34 -2.03
N ASP A 107 -22.23 40.84 -2.66
CA ASP A 107 -22.23 39.67 -3.56
C ASP A 107 -22.00 38.33 -2.83
N LEU A 108 -21.83 38.34 -1.50
CA LEU A 108 -21.69 37.12 -0.71
C LEU A 108 -22.96 36.25 -0.78
N PRO A 109 -22.87 34.97 -1.18
CA PRO A 109 -24.02 34.10 -1.22
C PRO A 109 -24.51 33.78 0.21
N ALA A 110 -25.82 33.60 0.39
CA ALA A 110 -26.41 33.26 1.69
C ALA A 110 -25.91 31.91 2.25
N GLN A 111 -25.42 31.02 1.38
CA GLN A 111 -24.72 29.80 1.76
C GLN A 111 -23.40 29.69 0.98
N PRO A 112 -22.28 29.37 1.65
CA PRO A 112 -21.00 29.21 0.98
C PRO A 112 -21.04 27.97 0.08
N LYS A 113 -20.86 28.21 -1.22
CA LYS A 113 -20.75 27.15 -2.23
C LYS A 113 -19.31 26.67 -2.28
N MET A 114 -19.09 25.37 -2.13
CA MET A 114 -17.78 24.79 -2.43
C MET A 114 -17.61 24.61 -3.94
N SER A 115 -16.44 24.99 -4.45
CA SER A 115 -16.04 24.61 -5.79
C SER A 115 -15.82 23.08 -5.86
N ARG A 116 -16.00 22.51 -7.06
CA ARG A 116 -15.62 21.10 -7.31
C ARG A 116 -14.13 20.88 -7.03
N ALA A 117 -13.30 21.90 -7.24
CA ALA A 117 -11.88 21.86 -6.90
C ALA A 117 -11.63 21.74 -5.39
N ASP A 118 -12.38 22.48 -4.56
CA ASP A 118 -12.25 22.44 -3.09
C ASP A 118 -12.77 21.14 -2.48
N MET A 119 -13.75 20.53 -3.16
CA MET A 119 -14.23 19.21 -2.82
C MET A 119 -13.13 18.17 -3.07
N VAL A 120 -12.42 18.23 -4.20
CA VAL A 120 -11.46 17.19 -4.63
C VAL A 120 -10.03 17.40 -4.08
N SER A 121 -9.65 18.62 -3.70
CA SER A 121 -8.29 18.96 -3.25
C SER A 121 -7.81 18.21 -2.00
N GLY A 122 -8.71 17.57 -1.24
CA GLY A 122 -8.39 16.73 -0.08
C GLY A 122 -8.09 15.25 -0.37
N PHE A 123 -8.24 14.80 -1.61
CA PHE A 123 -8.29 13.37 -1.97
C PHE A 123 -7.00 12.79 -2.57
N TRP A 124 -5.89 13.54 -2.58
CA TRP A 124 -4.60 13.07 -3.08
C TRP A 124 -4.15 11.73 -2.46
N GLY A 125 -4.51 11.49 -1.19
CA GLY A 125 -4.25 10.22 -0.51
C GLY A 125 -4.96 9.02 -1.16
N LEU A 126 -6.20 9.17 -1.63
CA LEU A 126 -6.90 8.10 -2.35
C LEU A 126 -6.27 7.84 -3.73
N GLY A 127 -5.82 8.89 -4.41
CA GLY A 127 -5.09 8.77 -5.66
C GLY A 127 -3.80 7.95 -5.49
N ALA A 128 -3.02 8.23 -4.44
CA ALA A 128 -1.81 7.47 -4.13
C ALA A 128 -2.11 5.99 -3.82
N ILE A 129 -3.15 5.71 -3.02
CA ILE A 129 -3.58 4.33 -2.72
C ILE A 129 -4.02 3.60 -3.99
N ALA A 130 -4.81 4.24 -4.86
CA ALA A 130 -5.25 3.63 -6.12
C ALA A 130 -4.07 3.26 -7.03
N VAL A 131 -3.07 4.13 -7.15
CA VAL A 131 -1.84 3.85 -7.92
C VAL A 131 -1.09 2.65 -7.34
N LEU A 132 -0.92 2.59 -6.01
CA LEU A 132 -0.26 1.46 -5.35
C LEU A 132 -1.01 0.14 -5.59
N LEU A 133 -2.34 0.15 -5.52
CA LEU A 133 -3.16 -1.04 -5.79
C LEU A 133 -3.05 -1.49 -7.25
N ILE A 134 -3.01 -0.56 -8.21
CA ILE A 134 -2.80 -0.86 -9.63
C ILE A 134 -1.43 -1.51 -9.84
N LEU A 135 -0.37 -0.93 -9.28
CA LEU A 135 0.99 -1.48 -9.40
C LEU A 135 1.11 -2.86 -8.76
N ALA A 136 0.55 -3.05 -7.56
CA ALA A 136 0.52 -4.35 -6.88
C ALA A 136 -0.28 -5.39 -7.67
N GLY A 137 -1.43 -4.99 -8.23
CA GLY A 137 -2.26 -5.84 -9.09
C GLY A 137 -1.54 -6.25 -10.38
N ALA A 138 -0.88 -5.32 -11.05
CA ALA A 138 -0.11 -5.58 -12.26
C ALA A 138 1.05 -6.56 -11.99
N LYS A 139 1.80 -6.39 -10.89
CA LYS A 139 2.86 -7.31 -10.48
C LYS A 139 2.32 -8.72 -10.23
N LYS A 140 1.22 -8.83 -9.48
CA LYS A 140 0.58 -10.13 -9.17
C LYS A 140 0.03 -10.82 -10.42
N ALA A 141 -0.57 -10.07 -11.34
CA ALA A 141 -1.05 -10.58 -12.62
C ALA A 141 0.11 -11.10 -13.49
N GLY A 142 1.21 -10.37 -13.56
CA GLY A 142 2.43 -10.79 -14.26
C GLY A 142 3.02 -12.09 -13.69
N GLN A 143 3.13 -12.19 -12.36
CA GLN A 143 3.58 -13.42 -11.71
C GLN A 143 2.64 -14.60 -12.00
N SER A 144 1.33 -14.40 -11.87
CA SER A 144 0.35 -15.47 -12.14
C SER A 144 0.41 -15.95 -13.59
N LYS A 145 0.57 -15.04 -14.56
CA LYS A 145 0.72 -15.40 -15.97
C LYS A 145 1.98 -16.24 -16.20
N ARG A 146 3.13 -15.81 -15.68
CA ARG A 146 4.40 -16.57 -15.76
C ARG A 146 4.28 -17.96 -15.14
N THR A 147 3.66 -18.06 -13.97
CA THR A 147 3.43 -19.35 -13.31
C THR A 147 2.58 -20.28 -14.17
N LYS A 148 1.49 -19.76 -14.78
CA LYS A 148 0.64 -20.56 -15.68
C LYS A 148 1.39 -21.02 -16.93
N GLU A 149 2.14 -20.13 -17.58
CA GLU A 149 2.94 -20.46 -18.76
C GLU A 149 4.02 -21.50 -18.45
N ARG A 150 4.68 -21.38 -17.28
CA ARG A 150 5.65 -22.37 -16.81
C ARG A 150 5.03 -23.74 -16.58
N TYR A 151 3.86 -23.81 -15.93
CA TYR A 151 3.15 -25.09 -15.76
C TYR A 151 2.62 -25.65 -17.09
N ALA A 152 2.26 -24.81 -18.05
CA ALA A 152 1.87 -25.26 -19.38
C ALA A 152 3.05 -25.87 -20.15
N GLU A 153 4.23 -25.23 -20.08
CA GLU A 153 5.48 -25.76 -20.65
C GLU A 153 5.90 -27.07 -19.98
N MET A 154 5.49 -27.32 -18.74
CA MET A 154 5.77 -28.56 -17.99
C MET A 154 4.92 -29.77 -18.44
N GLY A 155 3.80 -29.55 -19.14
CA GLY A 155 2.99 -30.65 -19.68
C GLY A 155 2.33 -31.51 -18.59
N THR A 156 2.07 -32.79 -18.89
CA THR A 156 1.37 -33.75 -18.00
C THR A 156 2.31 -34.64 -17.19
N ALA A 157 3.58 -34.26 -17.02
CA ALA A 157 4.55 -35.10 -16.33
C ALA A 157 4.21 -35.30 -14.85
N ASN A 158 4.84 -36.30 -14.23
CA ASN A 158 4.66 -36.63 -12.80
C ASN A 158 4.86 -35.37 -11.92
N PRO A 159 3.91 -35.02 -11.02
CA PRO A 159 4.00 -33.83 -10.17
C PRO A 159 5.31 -33.67 -9.41
N ALA A 160 5.90 -34.77 -8.92
CA ALA A 160 7.17 -34.71 -8.18
C ALA A 160 8.32 -34.23 -9.06
N ALA A 161 8.33 -34.64 -10.33
CA ALA A 161 9.40 -34.29 -11.24
C ALA A 161 9.21 -32.91 -11.88
N LEU A 162 7.96 -32.47 -12.04
CA LEU A 162 7.69 -31.07 -12.35
C LEU A 162 8.19 -30.14 -11.25
N GLN A 163 7.94 -30.50 -9.99
CA GLN A 163 8.43 -29.74 -8.85
C GLN A 163 9.96 -29.82 -8.71
N ALA A 164 10.59 -30.95 -9.07
CA ALA A 164 12.05 -31.05 -9.13
C ALA A 164 12.65 -30.16 -10.23
N MET A 165 12.11 -30.21 -11.45
CA MET A 165 12.55 -29.35 -12.55
C MET A 165 12.40 -27.87 -12.20
N ASP A 166 11.26 -27.50 -11.59
CA ASP A 166 11.01 -26.12 -11.14
C ASP A 166 12.03 -25.70 -10.06
N ALA A 167 12.28 -26.55 -9.06
CA ALA A 167 13.26 -26.28 -8.00
C ALA A 167 14.68 -26.12 -8.55
N MET A 168 15.11 -27.00 -9.47
CA MET A 168 16.42 -26.92 -10.13
C MET A 168 16.55 -25.62 -10.94
N CYS A 169 15.52 -25.23 -11.71
CA CYS A 169 15.54 -23.98 -12.47
C CYS A 169 15.65 -22.75 -11.56
N HIS A 170 14.93 -22.77 -10.44
CA HIS A 170 14.98 -21.69 -9.45
C HIS A 170 16.34 -21.63 -8.74
N ALA A 171 16.99 -22.77 -8.50
CA ALA A 171 18.30 -22.85 -7.90
C ALA A 171 19.40 -22.34 -8.84
N ALA A 172 19.44 -22.81 -10.09
CA ALA A 172 20.37 -22.29 -11.11
C ALA A 172 20.16 -20.77 -11.35
N LYS A 173 18.90 -20.30 -11.27
CA LYS A 173 18.61 -18.86 -11.38
C LYS A 173 19.13 -18.04 -10.20
N ALA A 174 19.26 -18.66 -9.03
CA ALA A 174 19.80 -18.02 -7.83
C ALA A 174 21.33 -17.90 -7.89
N ASP A 175 22.02 -18.90 -8.46
CA ASP A 175 23.45 -18.84 -8.80
C ASP A 175 23.73 -17.74 -9.85
N GLY A 176 22.89 -17.67 -10.88
CA GLY A 176 22.86 -16.53 -11.81
C GLY A 176 23.40 -16.81 -13.21
N SER A 177 23.85 -18.04 -13.46
CA SER A 177 24.11 -18.52 -14.82
C SER A 177 23.31 -19.79 -15.13
N LEU A 178 23.26 -20.18 -16.40
CA LEU A 178 22.75 -21.49 -16.80
C LEU A 178 23.54 -21.96 -18.02
N ASP A 179 24.55 -22.79 -17.77
CA ASP A 179 25.45 -23.28 -18.79
C ASP A 179 24.95 -24.58 -19.44
N ALA A 180 25.68 -25.04 -20.47
CA ALA A 180 25.31 -26.24 -21.22
C ALA A 180 25.49 -27.54 -20.42
N ALA A 181 26.39 -27.57 -19.43
CA ALA A 181 26.60 -28.73 -18.56
C ALA A 181 25.45 -28.88 -17.56
N GLU A 182 25.02 -27.78 -16.93
CA GLU A 182 23.87 -27.74 -16.03
C GLU A 182 22.58 -28.14 -16.76
N ILE A 183 22.35 -27.63 -17.97
CA ILE A 183 21.18 -28.00 -18.78
C ILE A 183 21.15 -29.49 -19.06
N LYS A 184 22.30 -30.09 -19.43
CA LYS A 184 22.40 -31.54 -19.65
C LYS A 184 22.14 -32.30 -18.36
N MET A 185 22.65 -31.82 -17.23
CA MET A 185 22.43 -32.41 -15.92
C MET A 185 20.94 -32.38 -15.55
N MET A 186 20.28 -31.23 -15.68
CA MET A 186 18.84 -31.06 -15.44
C MET A 186 18.01 -31.98 -16.34
N ALA A 187 18.35 -32.07 -17.63
CA ALA A 187 17.68 -32.97 -18.57
C ALA A 187 17.83 -34.44 -18.17
N ASN A 188 19.02 -34.85 -17.74
CA ASN A 188 19.29 -36.23 -17.31
C ASN A 188 18.55 -36.58 -16.02
N ILE A 189 18.61 -35.70 -15.01
CA ILE A 189 17.89 -35.87 -13.74
C ILE A 189 16.39 -35.96 -14.03
N ALA A 190 15.85 -35.02 -14.81
CA ALA A 190 14.44 -35.02 -15.15
C ALA A 190 14.03 -36.29 -15.91
N LYS A 191 14.85 -36.78 -16.85
CA LYS A 191 14.62 -38.05 -17.55
C LYS A 191 14.63 -39.25 -16.61
N GLN A 192 15.56 -39.30 -15.67
CA GLN A 192 15.62 -40.36 -14.66
C GLN A 192 14.37 -40.34 -13.75
N MET A 193 13.86 -39.15 -13.43
CA MET A 193 12.70 -38.98 -12.55
C MET A 193 11.34 -39.16 -13.26
N THR A 194 11.22 -38.75 -14.53
CA THR A 194 9.95 -38.75 -15.27
C THR A 194 9.82 -39.85 -16.32
N GLY A 195 10.95 -40.36 -16.82
CA GLY A 195 11.00 -41.08 -18.09
C GLY A 195 10.83 -40.19 -19.33
N GLU A 196 10.49 -38.90 -19.17
CA GLU A 196 10.35 -37.93 -20.25
C GLU A 196 11.67 -37.22 -20.52
N THR A 197 11.94 -36.96 -21.80
CA THR A 197 13.07 -36.16 -22.22
C THR A 197 12.68 -34.70 -22.26
N PHE A 198 13.43 -33.86 -21.54
CA PHE A 198 13.33 -32.41 -21.62
C PHE A 198 14.42 -31.90 -22.57
N ASP A 199 14.02 -31.27 -23.66
CA ASP A 199 14.97 -30.64 -24.57
C ASP A 199 15.53 -29.34 -23.97
N GLU A 200 16.73 -28.97 -24.40
CA GLU A 200 17.43 -27.77 -23.92
C GLU A 200 16.58 -26.50 -24.07
N SER A 201 15.83 -26.36 -25.17
CA SER A 201 15.02 -25.16 -25.41
C SER A 201 13.92 -25.01 -24.36
N ARG A 202 13.30 -26.13 -23.97
CA ARG A 202 12.26 -26.19 -22.94
C ARG A 202 12.81 -25.85 -21.56
N ILE A 203 13.97 -26.40 -21.19
CA ILE A 203 14.65 -26.07 -19.92
C ILE A 203 14.97 -24.57 -19.86
N ARG A 204 15.51 -23.99 -20.94
CA ARG A 204 15.80 -22.55 -21.02
C ARG A 204 14.53 -21.70 -20.88
N ARG A 205 13.40 -22.10 -21.46
CA ARG A 205 12.11 -21.40 -21.27
C ARG A 205 11.68 -21.43 -19.81
N ILE A 206 11.74 -22.58 -19.15
CA ILE A 206 11.38 -22.73 -17.72
C ILE A 206 12.30 -21.87 -16.85
N TYR A 207 13.62 -21.93 -17.07
CA TYR A 207 14.61 -21.10 -16.38
C TYR A 207 14.36 -19.60 -16.53
N ASN A 208 14.02 -19.14 -17.74
CA ASN A 208 13.73 -17.71 -17.98
C ASN A 208 12.47 -17.22 -17.24
N MET A 209 11.56 -18.13 -16.90
CA MET A 209 10.37 -17.84 -16.09
C MET A 209 10.58 -18.05 -14.59
N ALA A 210 11.70 -18.65 -14.17
CA ALA A 210 12.04 -18.85 -12.76
C ALA A 210 12.43 -17.52 -12.08
N GLU A 211 12.27 -17.48 -10.75
CA GLU A 211 12.63 -16.35 -9.90
C GLU A 211 13.87 -16.68 -9.08
N ALA A 212 14.90 -15.83 -9.12
CA ALA A 212 16.13 -16.01 -8.34
C ALA A 212 15.91 -15.97 -6.81
N LYS A 213 14.82 -15.34 -6.36
CA LYS A 213 14.50 -15.18 -4.93
C LYS A 213 13.05 -15.58 -4.67
N PRO A 214 12.74 -16.89 -4.63
CA PRO A 214 11.39 -17.33 -4.29
C PRO A 214 10.99 -16.88 -2.88
N THR A 215 9.69 -16.64 -2.70
CA THR A 215 9.05 -16.40 -1.41
C THR A 215 8.91 -17.70 -0.61
N ASP A 216 8.77 -17.60 0.70
CA ASP A 216 8.55 -18.77 1.58
C ASP A 216 7.32 -19.59 1.16
N ALA A 217 6.28 -18.94 0.65
CA ALA A 217 5.09 -19.61 0.11
C ALA A 217 5.38 -20.40 -1.17
N GLN A 218 6.27 -19.90 -2.03
CA GLN A 218 6.74 -20.63 -3.22
C GLN A 218 7.64 -21.81 -2.81
N PHE A 219 8.51 -21.65 -1.80
CA PHE A 219 9.30 -22.77 -1.28
C PHE A 219 8.42 -23.89 -0.73
N ALA A 220 7.36 -23.55 0.02
CA ALA A 220 6.40 -24.54 0.49
C ALA A 220 5.58 -25.19 -0.64
N ALA A 221 5.44 -24.53 -1.80
CA ALA A 221 4.74 -25.09 -2.95
C ALA A 221 5.51 -26.25 -3.61
N PHE A 222 6.85 -26.26 -3.56
CA PHE A 222 7.68 -27.35 -4.09
C PHE A 222 7.48 -28.69 -3.36
N GLY A 223 6.87 -28.70 -2.18
CA GLY A 223 6.59 -29.94 -1.44
C GLY A 223 5.10 -30.27 -1.35
N ARG A 224 4.23 -29.46 -1.95
CA ARG A 224 2.78 -29.57 -1.75
C ARG A 224 2.23 -30.78 -2.48
N GLY A 225 1.57 -31.67 -1.74
CA GLY A 225 0.97 -32.89 -2.28
C GLY A 225 1.97 -34.02 -2.55
N LEU A 226 3.23 -33.88 -2.09
CA LEU A 226 4.27 -34.88 -2.26
C LEU A 226 4.50 -35.73 -1.01
N THR A 227 4.89 -36.99 -1.23
CA THR A 227 5.38 -37.89 -0.19
C THR A 227 6.76 -37.46 0.32
N ALA A 228 7.18 -37.95 1.48
CA ALA A 228 8.50 -37.65 2.03
C ALA A 228 9.63 -38.02 1.05
N ASP A 229 9.53 -39.17 0.38
CA ASP A 229 10.55 -39.62 -0.57
C ASP A 229 10.61 -38.76 -1.83
N GLN A 230 9.46 -38.29 -2.31
CA GLN A 230 9.42 -37.34 -3.44
C GLN A 230 10.06 -36.00 -3.06
N LYS A 231 9.84 -35.52 -1.83
CA LYS A 231 10.49 -34.30 -1.35
C LYS A 231 12.02 -34.48 -1.24
N ARG A 232 12.48 -35.62 -0.74
CA ARG A 232 13.92 -35.96 -0.73
C ARG A 232 14.51 -35.96 -2.12
N MET A 233 13.80 -36.53 -3.08
CA MET A 233 14.23 -36.56 -4.49
C MET A 233 14.38 -35.16 -5.08
N ILE A 234 13.46 -34.25 -4.78
CA ILE A 234 13.57 -32.83 -5.18
C ILE A 234 14.80 -32.17 -4.55
N MET A 235 15.02 -32.39 -3.26
CA MET A 235 16.18 -31.85 -2.55
C MET A 235 17.48 -32.37 -3.17
N GLN A 236 17.59 -33.67 -3.41
CA GLN A 236 18.75 -34.29 -4.04
C GLN A 236 19.00 -33.74 -5.45
N ALA A 237 17.97 -33.68 -6.29
CA ALA A 237 18.06 -33.10 -7.63
C ALA A 237 18.57 -31.65 -7.59
N THR A 238 18.07 -30.86 -6.64
CA THR A 238 18.50 -29.47 -6.47
C THR A 238 19.96 -29.39 -6.01
N LEU A 239 20.35 -30.19 -5.01
CA LEU A 239 21.73 -30.25 -4.55
C LEU A 239 22.70 -30.67 -5.65
N MET A 240 22.27 -31.51 -6.62
CA MET A 240 23.13 -31.94 -7.73
C MET A 240 23.47 -30.78 -8.66
N ILE A 241 22.50 -29.88 -8.91
CA ILE A 241 22.72 -28.70 -9.73
C ILE A 241 23.61 -27.70 -9.01
N VAL A 242 23.28 -27.38 -7.77
CA VAL A 242 23.97 -26.34 -7.00
C VAL A 242 25.37 -26.80 -6.55
N GLY A 243 25.57 -28.11 -6.34
CA GLY A 243 26.89 -28.66 -5.99
C GLY A 243 27.75 -29.06 -7.18
N ALA A 244 27.35 -28.74 -8.42
CA ALA A 244 28.04 -29.21 -9.62
C ALA A 244 29.46 -28.63 -9.77
N ASP A 245 29.70 -27.43 -9.26
CA ASP A 245 30.99 -26.74 -9.28
C ASP A 245 31.87 -27.04 -8.04
N GLY A 246 31.30 -27.72 -7.03
CA GLY A 246 31.98 -28.24 -5.85
C GLY A 246 31.96 -27.33 -4.62
N ASP A 247 31.50 -26.08 -4.73
CA ASP A 247 31.47 -25.12 -3.62
C ASP A 247 30.17 -24.33 -3.59
N LEU A 248 29.40 -24.45 -2.50
CA LEU A 248 28.15 -23.71 -2.33
C LEU A 248 28.42 -22.25 -1.94
N ASP A 249 27.95 -21.32 -2.76
CA ASP A 249 28.01 -19.91 -2.45
C ASP A 249 26.97 -19.50 -1.37
N LYS A 250 26.96 -18.21 -1.00
CA LYS A 250 26.00 -17.70 0.00
C LYS A 250 24.55 -17.72 -0.50
N ALA A 251 24.30 -17.40 -1.76
CA ALA A 251 22.96 -17.35 -2.34
C ALA A 251 22.35 -18.76 -2.43
N GLU A 252 23.17 -19.71 -2.86
CA GLU A 252 22.88 -21.14 -2.98
C GLU A 252 22.63 -21.79 -1.62
N THR A 253 23.50 -21.54 -0.65
CA THR A 253 23.31 -22.01 0.73
C THR A 253 21.97 -21.52 1.29
N VAL A 254 21.64 -20.25 1.07
CA VAL A 254 20.35 -19.67 1.50
C VAL A 254 19.18 -20.31 0.74
N PHE A 255 19.33 -20.57 -0.55
CA PHE A 255 18.30 -21.25 -1.35
C PHE A 255 18.03 -22.65 -0.82
N ILE A 256 19.06 -23.47 -0.61
CA ILE A 256 18.95 -24.83 -0.10
C ILE A 256 18.33 -24.86 1.29
N GLN A 257 18.72 -23.97 2.20
CA GLN A 257 18.10 -23.87 3.54
C GLN A 257 16.61 -23.55 3.47
N LYS A 258 16.22 -22.62 2.60
CA LYS A 258 14.80 -22.26 2.41
C LYS A 258 14.01 -23.38 1.74
N LEU A 259 14.61 -24.07 0.77
CA LEU A 259 14.01 -25.24 0.14
C LEU A 259 13.82 -26.36 1.17
N ALA A 260 14.82 -26.65 2.01
CA ALA A 260 14.75 -27.65 3.06
C ALA A 260 13.59 -27.35 4.02
N LYS A 261 13.48 -26.09 4.47
CA LYS A 261 12.36 -25.61 5.28
C LYS A 261 11.01 -25.81 4.56
N GLY A 262 10.92 -25.43 3.28
CA GLY A 262 9.70 -25.59 2.46
C GLY A 262 9.28 -27.05 2.26
N LEU A 263 10.25 -27.95 2.12
CA LEU A 263 10.05 -29.39 1.99
C LEU A 263 9.88 -30.10 3.34
N SER A 264 10.11 -29.41 4.46
CA SER A 264 10.11 -30.01 5.81
C SER A 264 11.18 -31.10 5.97
N ILE A 265 12.37 -30.86 5.41
CA ILE A 265 13.56 -31.72 5.54
C ILE A 265 14.50 -31.07 6.57
N SER A 266 15.07 -31.86 7.48
CA SER A 266 15.98 -31.34 8.51
C SER A 266 17.33 -30.94 7.90
N VAL A 267 18.02 -30.01 8.55
CA VAL A 267 19.36 -29.57 8.09
C VAL A 267 20.37 -30.71 8.13
N ASP A 268 20.28 -31.58 9.14
CA ASP A 268 21.15 -32.75 9.26
C ASP A 268 20.93 -33.74 8.12
N GLU A 269 19.69 -33.94 7.70
CA GLU A 269 19.34 -34.78 6.56
C GLU A 269 19.87 -34.20 5.25
N VAL A 270 19.73 -32.89 5.03
CA VAL A 270 20.31 -32.20 3.86
C VAL A 270 21.83 -32.34 3.83
N LYS A 271 22.50 -32.17 4.98
CA LYS A 271 23.95 -32.33 5.10
C LYS A 271 24.38 -33.75 4.75
N ALA A 272 23.67 -34.76 5.25
CA ALA A 272 23.92 -36.15 4.91
C ALA A 272 23.74 -36.42 3.41
N MET A 273 22.70 -35.85 2.77
CA MET A 273 22.50 -35.96 1.33
C MET A 273 23.68 -35.37 0.55
N PHE A 274 24.13 -34.17 0.90
CA PHE A 274 25.25 -33.50 0.24
C PHE A 274 26.56 -34.29 0.39
N GLN A 275 26.84 -34.80 1.60
CA GLN A 275 28.02 -35.62 1.86
C GLN A 275 28.03 -36.93 1.07
N ASN A 276 26.87 -37.59 0.96
CA ASN A 276 26.75 -38.83 0.19
C ASN A 276 26.99 -38.61 -1.31
N MET A 277 26.62 -37.43 -1.83
CA MET A 277 26.87 -37.05 -3.22
C MET A 277 28.35 -36.75 -3.49
N ALA A 278 29.01 -36.04 -2.58
CA ALA A 278 30.46 -35.79 -2.69
C ALA A 278 31.30 -37.08 -2.60
N ALA A 279 30.77 -38.13 -1.95
CA ALA A 279 31.44 -39.43 -1.82
C ALA A 279 31.23 -40.37 -3.02
N GLN A 280 30.25 -40.09 -3.90
CA GLN A 280 29.99 -40.84 -5.13
C GLN A 280 30.14 -39.88 -6.32
N PRO A 281 31.36 -39.66 -6.85
CA PRO A 281 31.50 -38.93 -8.09
C PRO A 281 30.77 -39.71 -9.19
N ALA A 282 29.94 -38.98 -9.94
CA ALA A 282 29.19 -39.49 -11.10
C ALA A 282 30.11 -40.10 -12.18
#